data_AF-A0A920DNZ3-F1
#
_entry.id   AF-A0A920DNZ3-F1
#
_cell.length_a   1.000
_cell.length_b   1.000
_cell.length_c   1.000
_cell.angle_alpha   90.00
_cell.angle_beta   90.00
_cell.angle_gamma   90.00
#
_symmetry.space_group_name_H-M   'P 1'
#
loop_
_entity.id
_entity.type
_entity.pdbx_description
1 polymer ?
#
loop_
_entity_poly.entity_id
_entity_poly.type
_entity_poly.pdbx_seq_one_letter_code
_entity_poly.pdbx_strand_id
1 'polypeptide(L)'
;MFTKLLEHQIKIGKSLKAIHKPVNSLNEKIGNPIEKFINNAPIDTPFLRENWFVHGDDQRMHLKPEDFPAGPVDSWIVRSERETLYKFDESYSLFAINVRFQRLSDIFQFDAAKEGLQLSLERMDADEIEYFGGDKKIKTIHKYITS
;
A
#
# COMPACT_ATOMS: atom_id res chain seq x y z
N MET A 1 4.21 -0.63 4.86
CA MET A 1 3.84 -0.96 3.47
C MET A 1 3.46 -2.43 3.43
N PHE A 2 2.20 -2.80 3.12
CA PHE A 2 1.78 -4.21 3.12
C PHE A 2 1.70 -4.77 1.70
N THR A 3 2.05 -6.04 1.55
CA THR A 3 2.11 -6.81 0.28
C THR A 3 0.89 -6.64 -0.60
N LYS A 4 1.12 -6.06 -1.79
CA LYS A 4 0.23 -6.06 -2.93
C LYS A 4 0.79 -6.99 -4.00
N LEU A 5 0.20 -8.18 -4.08
CA LEU A 5 0.12 -9.12 -5.21
C LEU A 5 -0.55 -10.38 -4.68
N LEU A 6 -1.70 -10.72 -5.25
CA LEU A 6 -2.58 -11.79 -4.79
C LEU A 6 -2.63 -12.89 -5.84
N GLU A 7 -1.90 -13.96 -5.59
CA GLU A 7 -2.51 -15.28 -5.72
C GLU A 7 -3.14 -15.59 -4.35
N HIS A 8 -4.45 -15.33 -4.23
CA HIS A 8 -5.20 -15.52 -2.97
C HIS A 8 -5.11 -16.97 -2.46
N GLN A 9 -5.10 -17.94 -3.39
CA GLN A 9 -5.12 -19.37 -3.07
C GLN A 9 -3.89 -19.81 -2.26
N ILE A 10 -2.69 -19.31 -2.59
CA ILE A 10 -1.47 -19.72 -1.86
C ILE A 10 -1.38 -19.10 -0.47
N LYS A 11 -2.25 -18.15 -0.10
CA LYS A 11 -2.22 -17.43 1.18
C LYS A 11 -3.24 -17.96 2.20
N ILE A 12 -4.25 -18.71 1.76
CA ILE A 12 -5.28 -19.27 2.64
C ILE A 12 -4.64 -20.25 3.63
N GLY A 13 -5.03 -20.14 4.90
CA GLY A 13 -4.53 -21.01 5.99
C GLY A 13 -3.09 -20.72 6.43
N LYS A 14 -2.42 -19.72 5.86
CA LYS A 14 -1.06 -19.31 6.27
C LYS A 14 -1.13 -18.24 7.36
N SER A 15 -0.09 -18.20 8.20
CA SER A 15 0.08 -17.14 9.18
C SER A 15 0.33 -15.79 8.52
N LEU A 16 0.04 -14.71 9.23
CA LEU A 16 0.31 -13.34 8.77
C LEU A 16 1.78 -13.15 8.37
N LYS A 17 2.69 -13.69 9.18
CA LYS A 17 4.13 -13.69 8.90
C LYS A 17 4.47 -14.39 7.57
N ALA A 18 3.83 -15.51 7.29
CA ALA A 18 4.06 -16.29 6.08
C ALA A 18 3.52 -15.60 4.81
N ILE A 19 2.39 -14.90 4.90
CA ILE A 19 1.83 -14.16 3.75
C ILE A 19 2.58 -12.86 3.44
N HIS A 20 3.32 -12.30 4.41
CA HIS A 20 4.15 -11.10 4.24
C HIS A 20 5.62 -11.37 3.92
N LYS A 21 6.05 -12.65 3.85
CA LYS A 21 7.39 -13.04 3.45
C LYS A 21 7.91 -12.36 2.16
N PRO A 22 7.08 -12.07 1.12
CA PRO A 22 7.56 -11.43 -0.10
C PRO A 22 8.00 -9.96 0.02
N VAL A 23 7.70 -9.24 1.12
CA VAL A 23 8.27 -7.91 1.34
C VAL A 23 9.55 -8.07 2.14
N ASN A 24 10.69 -7.89 1.46
CA ASN A 24 12.00 -7.86 2.09
C ASN A 24 12.02 -6.76 3.18
N SER A 25 12.75 -7.01 4.27
CA SER A 25 12.86 -6.16 5.47
C SER A 25 11.58 -5.83 6.27
N LEU A 26 10.36 -6.06 5.77
CA LEU A 26 9.12 -5.73 6.49
C LEU A 26 8.92 -6.56 7.77
N ASN A 27 9.13 -7.89 7.67
CA ASN A 27 9.00 -8.78 8.82
C ASN A 27 10.05 -8.46 9.91
N GLU A 28 11.24 -8.02 9.50
CA GLU A 28 12.31 -7.62 10.41
C GLU A 28 12.00 -6.28 11.09
N LYS A 29 11.45 -5.32 10.34
CA LYS A 29 11.11 -3.99 10.86
C LYS A 29 9.89 -3.98 11.77
N ILE A 30 8.81 -4.68 11.38
CA ILE A 30 7.50 -4.52 12.03
C ILE A 30 6.68 -5.81 12.22
N GLY A 31 7.22 -6.98 11.86
CA GLY A 31 6.47 -8.25 11.91
C GLY A 31 5.95 -8.60 13.31
N ASN A 32 6.83 -8.60 14.32
CA ASN A 32 6.44 -8.93 15.70
C ASN A 32 5.47 -7.89 16.31
N PRO A 33 5.68 -6.56 16.15
CA PRO A 33 4.70 -5.57 16.57
C PRO A 33 3.30 -5.76 15.96
N ILE A 34 3.21 -6.08 14.66
CA ILE A 34 1.93 -6.28 13.97
C ILE A 34 1.20 -7.50 14.52
N GLU A 35 1.91 -8.63 14.67
CA GLU A 35 1.32 -9.87 15.19
C GLU A 35 0.81 -9.66 16.62
N LYS A 36 1.60 -9.00 17.47
CA LYS A 36 1.19 -8.63 18.82
C LYS A 36 -0.03 -7.71 18.81
N PHE A 37 -0.06 -6.71 17.93
CA PHE A 37 -1.20 -5.79 17.80
C PHE A 37 -2.48 -6.53 17.42
N ILE A 38 -2.43 -7.42 16.44
CA ILE A 38 -3.60 -8.19 15.99
C ILE A 38 -4.09 -9.13 17.09
N ASN A 39 -3.17 -9.85 17.76
CA ASN A 39 -3.54 -10.77 18.83
C ASN A 39 -4.17 -10.07 20.04
N ASN A 40 -3.78 -8.81 20.29
CA ASN A 40 -4.30 -8.00 21.41
C ASN A 40 -5.35 -6.98 20.96
N ALA A 41 -5.84 -7.06 19.72
CA ALA A 41 -6.85 -6.12 19.24
C ALA A 41 -8.14 -6.29 20.06
N PRO A 42 -8.68 -5.22 20.67
CA PRO A 42 -9.96 -5.31 21.38
C PRO A 42 -11.10 -5.71 20.45
N ILE A 43 -12.03 -6.49 20.99
CA ILE A 43 -13.30 -6.81 20.33
C ILE A 43 -14.10 -5.51 20.14
N ASP A 44 -14.86 -5.44 19.06
CA ASP A 44 -15.75 -4.33 18.71
C ASP A 44 -15.07 -2.97 18.49
N THR A 45 -13.75 -2.98 18.29
CA THR A 45 -12.97 -1.77 18.02
C THR A 45 -12.27 -1.90 16.66
N PRO A 46 -12.68 -1.12 15.64
CA PRO A 46 -12.03 -1.15 14.35
C PRO A 46 -10.71 -0.36 14.37
N PHE A 47 -9.68 -0.93 13.77
CA PHE A 47 -8.42 -0.25 13.49
C PHE A 47 -8.26 -0.03 12.00
N LEU A 48 -7.77 1.15 11.65
CA LEU A 48 -7.66 1.60 10.28
C LEU A 48 -6.23 1.98 9.95
N ARG A 49 -5.82 1.65 8.73
CA ARG A 49 -4.64 2.20 8.11
C ARG A 49 -4.88 2.44 6.64
N GLU A 50 -4.16 3.41 6.11
CA GLU A 50 -4.12 3.69 4.69
C GLU A 50 -2.84 3.10 4.11
N ASN A 51 -2.94 2.52 2.93
CA ASN A 51 -1.82 2.10 2.09
C ASN A 51 -2.02 2.72 0.72
N TRP A 52 -0.95 3.01 -0.01
CA TRP A 52 -1.10 3.68 -1.30
C TRP A 52 0.01 3.31 -2.28
N PHE A 53 -0.33 3.40 -3.56
CA PHE A 53 0.56 3.20 -4.70
C PHE A 53 0.15 4.11 -5.85
N VAL A 54 1.05 4.28 -6.83
CA VAL A 54 0.72 4.93 -8.11
C VAL A 54 0.74 3.88 -9.21
N HIS A 55 -0.32 3.84 -10.03
CA HIS A 55 -0.54 2.88 -11.11
C HIS A 55 -0.81 3.62 -12.44
N GLY A 56 -0.74 2.92 -13.56
CA GLY A 56 -1.11 3.45 -14.88
C GLY A 56 -2.60 3.36 -15.20
N ASP A 57 -3.37 2.60 -14.44
CA ASP A 57 -4.82 2.43 -14.64
C ASP A 57 -5.61 2.34 -13.32
N ASP A 58 -6.93 2.29 -13.43
CA ASP A 58 -7.87 2.12 -12.32
C ASP A 58 -8.43 0.68 -12.22
N GLN A 59 -7.75 -0.30 -12.81
CA GLN A 59 -8.17 -1.69 -12.73
C GLN A 59 -8.09 -2.18 -11.28
N ARG A 60 -9.20 -2.73 -10.78
CA ARG A 60 -9.26 -3.23 -9.41
C ARG A 60 -8.36 -4.43 -9.18
N MET A 61 -8.29 -5.34 -10.15
CA MET A 61 -7.62 -6.63 -10.04
C MET A 61 -6.41 -6.70 -10.97
N HIS A 62 -5.22 -6.83 -10.39
CA HIS A 62 -4.01 -7.20 -11.12
C HIS A 62 -3.52 -8.56 -10.61
N LEU A 63 -3.37 -9.51 -11.53
CA LEU A 63 -2.84 -10.84 -11.22
C LEU A 63 -1.31 -10.90 -11.32
N LYS A 64 -0.69 -9.86 -11.89
CA LYS A 64 0.75 -9.74 -12.10
C LYS A 64 1.20 -8.32 -11.72
N PRO A 65 2.49 -8.12 -11.37
CA PRO A 65 3.03 -6.79 -11.21
C PRO A 65 2.77 -5.97 -12.48
N GLU A 66 2.49 -4.68 -12.30
CA GLU A 66 2.40 -3.74 -13.40
C GLU A 66 3.81 -3.36 -13.87
N ASP A 67 3.99 -3.18 -15.17
CA ASP A 67 5.18 -2.53 -15.72
C ASP A 67 5.20 -1.03 -15.36
N PHE A 68 6.23 -0.32 -15.83
CA PHE A 68 6.26 1.14 -15.70
C PHE A 68 5.01 1.75 -16.37
N PRO A 69 4.24 2.61 -15.68
CA PRO A 69 2.99 3.14 -16.22
C PRO A 69 3.16 3.81 -17.59
N ALA A 70 2.27 3.48 -18.51
CA ALA A 70 2.21 4.12 -19.83
C ALA A 70 1.50 5.47 -19.76
N GLY A 71 1.76 6.35 -20.74
CA GLY A 71 1.08 7.64 -20.86
C GLY A 71 1.65 8.75 -19.95
N PRO A 72 1.04 9.94 -19.98
CA PRO A 72 1.52 11.10 -19.24
C PRO A 72 1.25 10.96 -17.73
N VAL A 73 2.15 11.51 -16.93
CA VAL A 73 2.16 11.38 -15.45
C VAL A 73 0.90 11.96 -14.80
N ASP A 74 0.28 12.97 -15.39
CA ASP A 74 -0.95 13.61 -14.91
C ASP A 74 -2.18 12.68 -14.91
N SER A 75 -2.15 11.67 -15.78
CA SER A 75 -3.18 10.65 -15.95
C SER A 75 -2.96 9.40 -15.09
N TRP A 76 -1.78 9.27 -14.46
CA TRP A 76 -1.50 8.16 -13.57
C TRP A 76 -2.45 8.17 -12.38
N ILE A 77 -2.66 7.00 -11.78
CA ILE A 77 -3.68 6.79 -10.76
C ILE A 77 -3.05 6.59 -9.40
N VAL A 78 -3.38 7.46 -8.45
CA VAL A 78 -3.13 7.22 -7.04
C VAL A 78 -4.17 6.21 -6.54
N ARG A 79 -3.72 4.99 -6.31
CA ARG A 79 -4.51 3.93 -5.70
C ARG A 79 -4.28 3.92 -4.20
N SER A 80 -5.30 4.31 -3.45
CA SER A 80 -5.31 4.19 -1.99
C SER A 80 -6.15 3.00 -1.53
N GLU A 81 -5.74 2.41 -0.42
CA GLU A 81 -6.32 1.24 0.18
C GLU A 81 -6.57 1.53 1.65
N ARG A 82 -7.85 1.71 1.99
CA ARG A 82 -8.29 1.80 3.37
C ARG A 82 -8.44 0.39 3.89
N GLU A 83 -7.49 -0.02 4.72
CA GLU A 83 -7.42 -1.34 5.30
C GLU A 83 -7.96 -1.29 6.73
N THR A 84 -8.95 -2.14 7.01
CA THR A 84 -9.65 -2.20 8.29
C THR A 84 -9.45 -3.55 8.92
N LEU A 85 -8.96 -3.57 10.15
CA LEU A 85 -8.94 -4.74 11.02
C LEU A 85 -10.03 -4.58 12.08
N TYR A 86 -10.91 -5.57 12.20
CA TYR A 86 -11.99 -5.56 13.17
C TYR A 86 -12.12 -6.94 13.80
N LYS A 87 -11.88 -7.03 15.11
CA LYS A 87 -12.09 -8.25 15.88
C LYS A 87 -13.54 -8.27 16.36
N PHE A 88 -14.32 -9.26 15.90
CA PHE A 88 -15.74 -9.40 16.23
C PHE A 88 -16.02 -10.63 17.10
N ASP A 89 -15.02 -11.49 17.29
CA ASP A 89 -15.05 -12.68 18.13
C ASP A 89 -13.63 -12.94 18.67
N GLU A 90 -13.49 -13.72 19.75
CA GLU A 90 -12.19 -14.06 20.30
C GLU A 90 -11.28 -14.82 19.32
N SER A 91 -11.86 -15.63 18.45
CA SER A 91 -11.15 -16.49 17.49
C SER A 91 -11.07 -15.89 16.08
N TYR A 92 -11.83 -14.85 15.79
CA TYR A 92 -11.98 -14.34 14.42
C TYR A 92 -11.82 -12.83 14.31
N SER A 93 -11.18 -12.41 13.22
CA SER A 93 -11.04 -11.02 12.84
C SER A 93 -11.39 -10.84 11.37
N LEU A 94 -12.06 -9.75 11.06
CA LEU A 94 -12.30 -9.28 9.71
C LEU A 94 -11.14 -8.36 9.30
N PHE A 95 -10.54 -8.67 8.15
CA PHE A 95 -9.64 -7.77 7.47
C PHE A 95 -10.24 -7.37 6.14
N ALA A 96 -10.59 -6.09 5.99
CA ALA A 96 -11.23 -5.56 4.80
C ALA A 96 -10.34 -4.52 4.13
N ILE A 97 -10.29 -4.54 2.80
CA ILE A 97 -9.54 -3.58 1.99
C ILE A 97 -10.52 -2.85 1.08
N ASN A 98 -10.66 -1.55 1.28
CA ASN A 98 -11.45 -0.69 0.39
C ASN A 98 -10.51 0.11 -0.52
N VAL A 99 -10.51 -0.23 -1.81
CA VAL A 99 -9.67 0.39 -2.83
C VAL A 99 -10.35 1.61 -3.46
N ARG A 100 -9.61 2.72 -3.54
CA ARG A 100 -10.02 3.99 -4.16
C ARG A 100 -8.98 4.41 -5.19
N PHE A 101 -9.44 5.11 -6.23
CA PHE A 101 -8.63 5.58 -7.35
C PHE A 101 -8.86 7.07 -7.54
N GLN A 102 -7.79 7.84 -7.69
CA GLN A 102 -7.79 9.27 -8.00
C GLN A 102 -6.72 9.54 -9.06
N ARG A 103 -6.89 10.56 -9.91
CA ARG A 103 -5.82 10.93 -10.82
C ARG A 103 -4.71 11.61 -10.04
N LEU A 104 -3.47 11.41 -10.46
CA LEU A 104 -2.32 12.05 -9.85
C LEU A 104 -2.39 13.58 -10.01
N SER A 105 -2.99 14.07 -11.09
CA SER A 105 -3.26 15.51 -11.30
C SER A 105 -4.17 16.12 -10.24
N ASP A 106 -5.04 15.34 -9.58
CA ASP A 106 -5.91 15.87 -8.52
C ASP A 106 -5.11 16.28 -7.27
N ILE A 107 -3.85 15.82 -7.12
CA ILE A 107 -2.99 16.13 -5.97
C ILE A 107 -2.76 17.64 -5.78
N PHE A 108 -2.80 18.42 -6.87
CA PHE A 108 -2.63 19.88 -6.83
C PHE A 108 -3.82 20.62 -6.21
N GLN A 109 -4.94 19.94 -5.98
CA GLN A 109 -6.09 20.50 -5.27
C GLN A 109 -5.97 20.32 -3.75
N PHE A 110 -4.94 19.59 -3.27
CA PHE A 110 -4.80 19.18 -1.87
C PHE A 110 -3.35 19.33 -1.36
N ASP A 111 -2.99 20.52 -0.89
CA ASP A 111 -1.62 20.85 -0.46
C ASP A 111 -1.04 19.85 0.56
N ALA A 112 -1.82 19.47 1.58
CA ALA A 112 -1.36 18.52 2.60
C ALA A 112 -1.07 17.12 2.02
N ALA A 113 -1.86 16.68 1.03
CA ALA A 113 -1.63 15.40 0.36
C ALA A 113 -0.41 15.46 -0.55
N LYS A 114 -0.21 16.58 -1.25
CA LYS A 114 0.97 16.85 -2.08
C LYS A 114 2.25 16.82 -1.24
N GLU A 115 2.26 17.53 -0.11
CA GLU A 115 3.40 17.54 0.83
C GLU A 115 3.67 16.14 1.39
N GLY A 116 2.62 15.42 1.83
CA GLY A 116 2.74 14.06 2.33
C GLY A 116 3.30 13.08 1.29
N LEU A 117 2.88 13.20 0.02
CA LEU A 117 3.41 12.41 -1.08
C LEU A 117 4.89 12.73 -1.32
N GLN A 118 5.26 14.02 -1.38
CA GLN A 118 6.64 14.44 -1.56
C GLN A 118 7.54 13.88 -0.45
N LEU A 119 7.18 14.09 0.81
CA LEU A 119 7.93 13.59 1.97
C LEU A 119 8.07 12.06 1.95
N SER A 120 7.03 11.35 1.50
CA SER A 120 7.08 9.89 1.39
C SER A 120 8.10 9.46 0.33
N LEU A 121 8.07 10.06 -0.87
CA LEU A 121 9.00 9.76 -1.95
C LEU A 121 10.47 10.05 -1.58
N GLU A 122 10.71 11.09 -0.77
CA GLU A 122 12.05 11.49 -0.31
C GLU A 122 12.61 10.59 0.80
N ARG A 123 11.75 9.87 1.52
CA ARG A 123 12.13 9.07 2.70
C ARG A 123 12.16 7.57 2.47
N MET A 124 11.71 7.09 1.31
CA MET A 124 11.76 5.66 0.98
C MET A 124 13.19 5.16 1.01
N ASP A 125 13.41 4.03 1.68
CA ASP A 125 14.68 3.31 1.60
C ASP A 125 14.81 2.49 0.31
N ALA A 126 15.97 1.87 0.08
CA ALA A 126 16.24 1.15 -1.16
C ALA A 126 15.27 -0.01 -1.43
N ASP A 127 14.82 -0.72 -0.39
CA ASP A 127 13.86 -1.82 -0.54
C ASP A 127 12.47 -1.27 -0.88
N GLU A 128 12.07 -0.17 -0.24
CA GLU A 128 10.80 0.51 -0.51
C GLU A 128 10.77 1.10 -1.92
N ILE A 129 11.89 1.68 -2.39
CA ILE A 129 12.04 2.20 -3.75
C ILE A 129 11.84 1.08 -4.77
N GLU A 130 12.54 -0.05 -4.60
CA GLU A 130 12.42 -1.20 -5.50
C GLU A 130 10.98 -1.72 -5.51
N TYR A 131 10.39 -1.89 -4.33
CA TYR A 131 9.03 -2.39 -4.17
C TYR A 131 7.96 -1.43 -4.74
N PHE A 132 8.18 -0.12 -4.70
CA PHE A 132 7.27 0.89 -5.24
C PHE A 132 7.24 0.92 -6.79
N GLY A 133 8.26 0.37 -7.44
CA GLY A 133 8.42 0.34 -8.90
C GLY A 133 9.70 1.03 -9.40
N GLY A 134 10.68 1.21 -8.52
CA GLY A 134 12.03 1.66 -8.85
C GLY A 134 12.22 3.17 -8.92
N ASP A 135 13.50 3.57 -8.92
CA ASP A 135 13.96 4.97 -8.88
C ASP A 135 13.41 5.82 -10.04
N LYS A 136 13.28 5.23 -11.24
CA LYS A 136 12.70 5.92 -12.41
C LYS A 136 11.28 6.43 -12.11
N LYS A 137 10.46 5.63 -11.44
CA LYS A 137 9.07 5.95 -11.14
C LYS A 137 8.99 7.06 -10.09
N ILE A 138 9.79 6.96 -9.03
CA ILE A 138 9.88 7.97 -7.98
C ILE A 138 10.30 9.32 -8.54
N LYS A 139 11.40 9.37 -9.31
CA LYS A 139 11.88 10.61 -9.93
C LYS A 139 10.87 11.22 -10.89
N THR A 140 10.13 10.39 -11.62
CA THR A 140 9.09 10.85 -12.55
C THR A 140 7.94 11.54 -11.79
N ILE A 141 7.45 10.92 -10.71
CA ILE A 141 6.38 11.49 -9.88
C ILE A 141 6.87 12.74 -9.14
N HIS A 142 8.06 12.69 -8.53
CA HIS A 142 8.63 13.80 -7.78
C HIS A 142 8.82 15.02 -8.67
N LYS A 143 9.37 14.85 -9.88
CA LYS A 143 9.46 15.93 -10.88
C LYS A 143 8.09 16.51 -11.21
N TYR A 144 7.08 15.67 -11.43
CA TYR A 144 5.74 16.12 -11.78
C TYR A 144 5.11 16.98 -10.69
N ILE A 145 5.18 16.55 -9.42
CA ILE A 145 4.55 17.28 -8.31
C ILE A 145 5.35 18.52 -7.88
N THR A 146 6.63 18.63 -8.21
CA THR A 146 7.48 19.80 -7.89
C THR A 146 7.61 20.80 -9.04
N SER A 147 7.07 20.48 -10.22
CA SER A 147 6.92 21.42 -11.35
C SER A 147 5.81 22.43 -11.07
#